data_AF-C9J1B8-F1
#
_entry.id   AF-C9J1B8-F1
#
_cell.length_a   1.000
_cell.length_b   1.000
_cell.length_c   1.000
_cell.angle_alpha   90.00
_cell.angle_beta   90.00
_cell.angle_gamma   90.00
#
_symmetry.space_group_name_H-M   'P 1'
#
loop_
_entity.id
_entity.type
_entity.pdbx_description
1 polymer ?
#
loop_
_entity_poly.entity_id
_entity_poly.type
_entity_poly.pdbx_seq_one_letter_code
_entity_poly.pdbx_strand_id
1 'polypeptide(L)' 'MRGLRHPNIVHMLDSFETDKEVVVVTDYAEGELFQILEDDGKLPEDQVQAIAAQLVSALYYLHSHRILHRDMKPQ' A
#
# COMPACT_ATOMS: atom_id res chain seq x y z
N MET A 1 -2.19 13.26 -5.19
CA MET A 1 -2.09 11.79 -5.31
C MET A 1 -2.61 11.23 -6.63
N ARG A 2 -3.58 11.84 -7.35
CA ARG A 2 -4.12 11.33 -8.63
C ARG A 2 -3.10 11.03 -9.75
N GLY A 3 -1.86 11.54 -9.65
CA GLY A 3 -0.78 11.27 -10.61
C GLY A 3 0.21 10.18 -10.18
N LEU A 4 0.03 9.59 -8.99
CA LEU A 4 0.89 8.50 -8.52
C LEU A 4 0.41 7.19 -9.10
N ARG A 5 1.27 6.53 -9.88
CA ARG A 5 1.00 5.21 -10.45
C ARG A 5 2.22 4.33 -10.27
N HIS A 6 2.07 3.32 -9.44
CA HIS A 6 3.08 2.30 -9.18
C HIS A 6 2.36 0.99 -8.85
N PRO A 7 2.81 -0.17 -9.37
CA PRO A 7 2.11 -1.45 -9.20
C PRO A 7 1.96 -1.90 -7.74
N ASN A 8 2.84 -1.44 -6.83
CA ASN A 8 2.81 -1.77 -5.41
C ASN A 8 2.27 -0.64 -4.52
N ILE A 9 1.47 0.27 -5.07
CA ILE A 9 0.77 1.33 -4.33
C ILE A 9 -0.69 1.31 -4.77
N VAL A 10 -1.61 1.21 -3.81
CA VAL A 10 -3.05 1.31 -4.09
C VAL A 10 -3.35 2.65 -4.75
N HIS A 11 -3.96 2.60 -5.93
CA HIS A 11 -4.19 3.81 -6.72
C HIS A 11 -5.41 4.56 -6.20
N MET A 12 -5.26 5.88 -6.05
CA MET A 12 -6.36 6.79 -5.76
C MET A 12 -7.05 7.18 -7.06
N LEU A 13 -8.21 6.58 -7.30
CA LEU A 13 -9.03 6.79 -8.50
C LEU A 13 -9.69 8.17 -8.47
N ASP A 14 -10.29 8.51 -7.33
CA ASP A 14 -11.00 9.78 -7.16
C ASP A 14 -11.03 10.24 -5.69
N SER A 15 -11.46 11.46 -5.48
CA SER A 15 -11.75 12.03 -4.16
C SER A 15 -12.81 13.12 -4.30
N PHE A 16 -13.81 13.09 -3.44
CA PHE A 16 -14.87 14.09 -3.40
C PHE A 16 -15.29 14.38 -1.97
N GLU A 17 -15.95 15.51 -1.79
CA GLU A 17 -16.45 15.95 -0.49
C GLU A 17 -17.97 15.84 -0.48
N THR A 18 -18.50 15.44 0.67
CA THR A 18 -19.91 15.57 1.02
C THR A 18 -20.05 16.64 2.08
N ASP A 19 -21.28 17.00 2.46
CA ASP A 19 -21.51 17.98 3.53
C ASP A 19 -20.88 17.59 4.89
N LYS A 20 -20.50 16.32 5.08
CA LYS A 20 -20.01 15.79 6.37
C LYS A 20 -18.63 15.15 6.30
N GLU A 21 -18.20 14.69 5.13
CA GLU A 21 -17.07 13.77 5.01
C GLU A 21 -16.25 14.04 3.75
N VAL A 22 -14.95 13.76 3.84
CA VAL A 22 -14.06 13.63 2.67
C VAL A 22 -14.00 12.16 2.30
N VAL A 23 -14.36 11.84 1.07
CA VAL A 23 -14.38 10.47 0.54
C VAL A 23 -13.25 10.30 -0.45
N VAL A 24 -12.50 9.21 -0.31
CA VAL A 24 -11.42 8.82 -1.22
C VAL A 24 -11.78 7.48 -1.85
N VAL A 25 -11.74 7.41 -3.18
CA VAL A 25 -12.03 6.21 -3.95
C VAL A 25 -10.71 5.61 -4.42
N THR A 26 -10.48 4.33 -4.08
CA THR A 26 -9.24 3.62 -4.40
C THR A 26 -9.51 2.29 -5.07
N ASP A 27 -8.47 1.68 -5.65
CA ASP A 27 -8.52 0.26 -6.00
C ASP A 27 -8.83 -0.59 -4.75
N TYR A 28 -9.56 -1.70 -4.96
CA TYR A 28 -9.80 -2.71 -3.94
C TYR A 28 -8.65 -3.73 -3.95
N ALA A 29 -8.07 -3.99 -2.78
CA ALA A 29 -7.10 -5.05 -2.57
C ALA A 29 -7.72 -6.11 -1.64
N GLU A 30 -7.63 -7.37 -2.03
CA GLU A 30 -8.16 -8.49 -1.25
C GLU A 30 -7.07 -9.05 -0.32
N GLY A 31 -7.40 -9.17 0.96
CA GLY A 31 -6.52 -9.71 2.00
C GLY A 31 -5.53 -8.70 2.58
N GLU A 32 -5.02 -9.01 3.77
CA GLU A 32 -4.03 -8.20 4.49
C GLU A 32 -2.78 -9.02 4.79
N LEU A 33 -1.60 -8.40 4.68
CA LEU A 33 -0.33 -9.08 4.99
C LEU A 33 -0.28 -9.52 6.46
N PHE A 34 -0.88 -8.75 7.37
CA PHE A 34 -1.00 -9.14 8.77
C PHE A 34 -1.74 -10.46 8.96
N GLN A 35 -2.87 -10.66 8.27
CA GLN A 35 -3.66 -11.88 8.37
C GLN A 35 -2.87 -13.10 7.86
N ILE A 36 -2.17 -12.94 6.75
CA ILE A 36 -1.26 -13.98 6.21
C ILE A 36 -0.21 -14.37 7.25
N LEU A 37 0.37 -13.38 7.96
CA LEU A 37 1.38 -13.63 8.98
C LEU A 37 0.79 -14.26 10.26
N GLU A 38 -0.45 -13.94 10.64
CA GLU A 38 -1.12 -14.58 11.77
C GLU A 38 -1.47 -16.04 11.49
N ASP A 39 -1.95 -16.35 10.29
CA ASP A 39 -2.39 -17.69 9.90
C ASP A 39 -1.22 -18.66 9.67
N ASP A 40 -0.18 -18.22 8.94
CA ASP A 40 0.96 -19.06 8.56
C ASP A 40 2.11 -19.00 9.57
N GLY A 41 2.13 -18.00 10.45
CA GLY A 41 3.15 -17.73 11.47
C GLY A 41 4.50 -17.26 10.91
N LYS A 42 5.06 -17.95 9.91
CA LYS A 42 6.28 -17.56 9.20
C LYS A 42 6.16 -17.85 7.72
N LEU A 43 6.51 -16.86 6.91
CA LEU A 43 6.60 -17.03 5.46
C LEU A 43 7.96 -17.60 5.05
N PRO A 44 8.00 -18.43 3.99
CA PRO A 44 9.22 -18.82 3.31
C PRO A 44 10.07 -17.61 2.89
N GLU A 45 11.40 -17.74 2.96
CA GLU A 45 12.33 -16.62 2.73
C GLU A 45 12.20 -16.02 1.31
N ASP A 46 11.91 -16.84 0.31
CA ASP A 46 11.65 -16.41 -1.07
C ASP A 46 10.41 -15.51 -1.18
N GLN A 47 9.34 -15.84 -0.45
CA GLN A 47 8.14 -15.01 -0.39
C GLN A 47 8.42 -13.69 0.34
N VAL A 48 9.13 -13.75 1.47
CA VAL A 48 9.53 -12.57 2.23
C VAL A 48 10.37 -11.64 1.35
N GLN A 49 11.32 -12.18 0.60
CA GLN A 49 12.15 -11.41 -0.32
C GLN A 49 11.31 -10.72 -1.40
N ALA A 50 10.34 -11.42 -2.00
CA ALA A 50 9.46 -10.85 -3.01
C ALA A 50 8.61 -9.69 -2.45
N ILE A 51 8.00 -9.89 -1.28
CA ILE A 51 7.19 -8.85 -0.60
C ILE A 51 8.06 -7.65 -0.23
N ALA A 52 9.25 -7.89 0.34
CA ALA A 52 10.18 -6.83 0.71
C ALA A 52 10.62 -6.00 -0.52
N ALA A 53 10.89 -6.65 -1.65
CA ALA A 53 11.24 -5.95 -2.89
C ALA A 53 10.10 -5.05 -3.39
N GLN A 54 8.85 -5.52 -3.32
CA GLN A 54 7.66 -4.74 -3.67
C GLN A 54 7.50 -3.51 -2.76
N LEU A 55 7.65 -3.69 -1.45
CA LEU A 55 7.57 -2.60 -0.47
C LEU A 55 8.67 -1.55 -0.70
N VAL A 56 9.92 -1.99 -0.92
CA VAL A 56 11.03 -1.08 -1.19
C VAL A 56 10.81 -0.33 -2.51
N SER A 57 10.30 -0.99 -3.55
CA SER A 57 9.96 -0.34 -4.83
C SER A 57 8.90 0.76 -4.64
N ALA A 58 7.83 0.47 -3.89
CA ALA A 58 6.79 1.44 -3.58
C ALA A 58 7.34 2.65 -2.80
N LEU A 59 8.12 2.40 -1.74
CA LEU A 59 8.71 3.46 -0.92
C LEU A 59 9.70 4.30 -1.70
N TYR A 60 10.54 3.68 -2.54
CA TYR A 60 11.43 4.39 -3.43
C TYR A 60 10.66 5.35 -4.35
N TYR A 61 9.57 4.88 -4.96
CA TYR A 61 8.71 5.70 -5.80
C TYR A 61 8.09 6.87 -5.03
N LEU A 62 7.55 6.65 -3.83
CA LEU A 62 7.00 7.74 -3.00
C LEU A 62 8.08 8.77 -2.64
N HIS A 63 9.24 8.29 -2.17
CA HIS A 63 10.34 9.15 -1.75
C HIS A 63 10.93 9.94 -2.93
N SER A 64 10.99 9.37 -4.15
CA SER A 64 11.44 10.09 -5.35
C SER A 64 10.47 11.24 -5.71
N HIS A 65 9.21 11.15 -5.31
CA HIS A 65 8.20 12.20 -5.45
C HIS A 65 8.09 13.10 -4.20
N ARG A 66 9.04 12.98 -3.26
CA ARG A 66 9.07 13.71 -1.97
C ARG A 66 7.83 13.48 -1.10
N ILE A 67 7.25 12.28 -1.19
CA ILE A 67 6.10 11.86 -0.39
C ILE A 67 6.57 10.86 0.66
N LEU A 68 6.22 11.10 1.92
CA LEU A 68 6.44 10.15 3.01
C LEU A 68 5.12 9.43 3.29
N HIS A 69 5.14 8.10 3.36
CA HIS A 69 3.94 7.34 3.75
C HIS A 69 3.53 7.60 5.20
N ARG A 70 4.51 7.71 6.11
CA ARG A 70 4.37 8.02 7.56
C ARG A 70 3.67 6.99 8.44
N ASP A 71 2.86 6.09 7.89
CA ASP A 71 2.19 5.04 8.66
C ASP A 71 2.34 3.65 8.01
N MET A 72 3.57 3.26 7.69
CA MET A 72 3.85 1.91 7.16
C MET A 72 3.85 0.89 8.29
N LYS A 73 2.90 -0.05 8.25
CA LYS A 73 2.77 -1.16 9.20
C LYS A 73 2.08 -2.35 8.50
N PRO A 74 2.12 -3.55 9.09
CA PRO A 74 1.60 -4.76 8.44
C PRO A 74 0.06 -4.83 8.40
N GLN A 75 -0.64 -4.06 9.26
CA GLN A 75 -2.09 -3.90 9.24
C GLN A 75 -2.48 -2.90 8.15
#